data_AF-A0A1H6TKV3-F1
#
_entry.id   AF-A0A1H6TKV3-F1
#
_cell.length_a   1.000
_cell.length_b   1.000
_cell.length_c   1.000
_cell.angle_alpha   90.00
_cell.angle_beta   90.00
_cell.angle_gamma   90.00
#
_symmetry.space_group_name_H-M   'P 1'
#
loop_
_entity.id
_entity.type
_entity.pdbx_description
1 polymer ?
#
loop_
_entity_poly.entity_id
_entity_poly.type
_entity_poly.pdbx_seq_one_letter_code
_entity_poly.pdbx_strand_id
1 'polypeptide(L)' 'MGSKAEAQVAYLVEEIEKFKARLEAASSQGTQTHLVKRKLAQLEAELVIARRRAAEELSALPAAGAHG' A
#
# COMPACT_ATOMS: atom_id res chain seq x y z
N MET A 1 -3.87 12.90 13.88
CA MET A 1 -2.69 12.17 13.36
C MET A 1 -3.19 10.80 12.96
N GLY A 2 -2.97 10.39 11.70
CA GLY A 2 -3.41 9.07 11.22
C GLY A 2 -2.65 7.94 11.92
N SER A 3 -3.22 6.75 11.92
CA SER A 3 -2.60 5.58 12.54
C SER A 3 -1.33 5.17 11.80
N LYS A 4 -0.46 4.39 12.45
CA LYS A 4 0.78 3.89 11.81
C LYS A 4 0.46 3.04 10.57
N ALA A 5 -0.64 2.29 10.59
CA ALA A 5 -1.09 1.52 9.45
C ALA A 5 -1.62 2.41 8.31
N GLU A 6 -2.32 3.51 8.60
CA GLU A 6 -2.76 4.48 7.59
C GLU A 6 -1.57 5.15 6.89
N ALA A 7 -0.55 5.56 7.65
CA ALA A 7 0.68 6.11 7.08
C ALA A 7 1.41 5.08 6.19
N GLN A 8 1.40 3.81 6.58
CA GLN A 8 1.98 2.72 5.78
C GLN A 8 1.20 2.48 4.49
N VAL A 9 -0.14 2.57 4.53
CA VAL A 9 -0.98 2.48 3.32
C VAL A 9 -0.67 3.61 2.35
N ALA A 10 -0.59 4.86 2.82
CA ALA A 10 -0.27 6.01 1.99
C ALA A 10 1.10 5.86 1.31
N TYR A 11 2.12 5.47 2.08
CA TYR A 11 3.46 5.20 1.56
C TYR A 11 3.47 4.11 0.47
N LEU A 12 2.78 2.99 0.72
CA LEU A 12 2.74 1.87 -0.23
C LEU A 12 2.00 2.23 -1.51
N VAL A 13 0.95 3.05 -1.44
CA VAL A 13 0.25 3.55 -2.64
C VAL A 13 1.19 4.39 -3.50
N GLU A 14 1.89 5.37 -2.90
CA GLU A 14 2.85 6.19 -3.64
C GLU A 14 3.98 5.36 -4.26
N GLU A 15 4.52 4.38 -3.53
CA GLU A 15 5.57 3.51 -4.07
C GLU A 15 5.06 2.63 -5.22
N ILE A 16 3.83 2.12 -5.15
CA ILE A 16 3.20 1.36 -6.24
C ILE A 16 3.09 2.25 -7.49
N GLU A 17 2.64 3.50 -7.36
CA GLU A 17 2.53 4.41 -8.50
C GLU A 17 3.88 4.70 -9.15
N LYS A 18 4.93 4.95 -8.34
CA LYS A 18 6.29 5.11 -8.86
C LYS A 18 6.78 3.87 -9.59
N PHE A 19 6.50 2.67 -9.07
CA PHE A 19 6.89 1.42 -9.72
C PHE A 19 6.08 1.12 -10.98
N LYS A 20 4.80 1.54 -11.06
CA LYS A 20 4.01 1.49 -12.30
C LYS A 20 4.61 2.40 -13.37
N ALA A 21 4.95 3.64 -13.03
CA ALA A 21 5.61 4.56 -13.96
C ALA A 21 6.97 4.02 -14.44
N ARG A 22 7.76 3.45 -13.52
CA ARG A 22 9.02 2.77 -13.87
C ARG A 22 8.80 1.56 -14.77
N LEU A 23 7.73 0.81 -14.58
CA LEU A 23 7.40 -0.33 -15.42
C LEU A 23 7.04 0.11 -16.84
N GLU A 24 6.26 1.17 -17.01
CA GLU A 24 5.93 1.74 -18.32
C GLU A 24 7.19 2.24 -19.05
N ALA A 25 8.07 2.95 -18.34
CA ALA A 25 9.36 3.39 -18.88
C ALA A 25 10.26 2.20 -19.27
N ALA A 26 10.40 1.20 -18.39
CA ALA A 26 11.18 0.00 -18.63
C ALA A 26 10.62 -0.85 -19.79
N SER A 27 9.30 -0.91 -19.93
CA SER A 27 8.62 -1.60 -21.02
C SER A 27 8.86 -0.90 -22.35
N SER A 28 8.90 0.43 -22.36
CA SER A 28 9.21 1.23 -23.55
C SER A 28 10.68 1.09 -23.98
N GLN A 29 11.58 0.79 -23.04
CA GLN A 29 13.01 0.56 -23.28
C GLN A 29 13.36 -0.92 -23.54
N GLY A 30 12.38 -1.83 -23.47
CA GLY A 30 12.58 -3.27 -23.71
C GLY A 30 13.48 -3.97 -22.68
N THR A 31 13.69 -3.39 -21.49
CA THR A 31 14.67 -3.89 -20.51
C THR A 31 14.04 -4.12 -19.13
N GLN A 32 14.44 -5.21 -18.46
CA GLN A 32 14.23 -5.49 -17.01
C GLN A 32 12.80 -5.37 -16.44
N THR A 33 11.75 -5.50 -17.26
CA THR A 33 10.35 -5.41 -16.81
C THR A 33 9.95 -6.47 -15.78
N HIS A 34 10.59 -7.64 -15.78
CA HIS A 34 10.27 -8.74 -14.87
C HIS A 34 10.60 -8.43 -13.39
N LEU A 35 11.72 -7.75 -13.11
CA LEU A 35 12.08 -7.35 -11.74
C LEU A 35 11.12 -6.30 -11.21
N VAL A 36 10.76 -5.32 -12.04
CA VAL A 36 9.81 -4.26 -11.70
C VAL A 36 8.43 -4.87 -11.44
N LYS A 37 7.95 -5.78 -12.29
CA LYS A 37 6.69 -6.53 -12.09
C LYS A 37 6.69 -7.33 -10.80
N ARG A 38 7.78 -8.04 -10.49
CA ARG A 38 7.91 -8.81 -9.24
C ARG A 38 7.82 -7.89 -8.02
N LYS A 39 8.51 -6.74 -8.05
CA LYS A 39 8.48 -5.78 -6.95
C LYS A 39 7.09 -5.13 -6.81
N LEU A 40 6.42 -4.83 -7.92
CA LEU A 40 5.05 -4.31 -7.92
C LEU A 40 4.08 -5.28 -7.24
N ALA A 41 4.12 -6.57 -7.62
CA ALA A 41 3.26 -7.59 -7.02
C ALA A 41 3.51 -7.75 -5.51
N GLN A 42 4.76 -7.63 -5.07
CA GLN A 42 5.10 -7.62 -3.64
C GLN A 42 4.48 -6.41 -2.92
N LEU A 43 4.62 -5.20 -3.48
CA LEU A 43 4.07 -3.98 -2.89
C LEU A 43 2.54 -4.01 -2.83
N GLU A 44 1.87 -4.56 -3.84
CA GLU A 44 0.42 -4.76 -3.85
C GLU A 44 -0.03 -5.73 -2.74
N ALA A 45 0.70 -6.83 -2.52
CA ALA A 45 0.42 -7.75 -1.42
C ALA A 45 0.64 -7.07 -0.05
N GLU A 46 1.72 -6.30 0.11
CA GLU A 46 1.98 -5.52 1.33
C GLU A 46 0.88 -4.48 1.58
N LEU A 47 0.35 -3.84 0.52
CA LEU A 47 -0.75 -2.88 0.62
C LEU A 47 -2.03 -3.53 1.13
N VAL A 48 -2.37 -4.74 0.68
CA VAL A 48 -3.54 -5.47 1.17
C VAL A 48 -3.44 -5.73 2.67
N ILE A 49 -2.26 -6.16 3.14
CA ILE A 49 -2.00 -6.41 4.56
C ILE A 49 -2.08 -5.10 5.36
N ALA A 50 -1.48 -4.01 4.85
CA ALA A 50 -1.51 -2.70 5.51
C ALA A 50 -2.93 -2.14 5.62
N ARG A 51 -3.74 -2.27 4.57
CA ARG A 51 -5.16 -1.86 4.59
C ARG A 51 -5.97 -2.66 5.59
N ARG A 52 -5.74 -3.97 5.66
CA ARG A 52 -6.40 -4.81 6.66
C ARG A 52 -6.03 -4.38 8.09
N ARG A 53 -4.74 -4.13 8.35
CA ARG A 53 -4.29 -3.64 9.65
C ARG A 53 -4.85 -2.27 10.01
N ALA A 54 -4.95 -1.35 9.04
CA ALA A 54 -5.55 -0.04 9.26
C ALA A 54 -7.05 -0.17 9.62
N ALA A 55 -7.78 -1.06 8.95
CA ALA A 55 -9.17 -1.35 9.27
C ALA A 55 -9.33 -2.01 10.66
N GLU A 56 -8.44 -2.93 11.03
CA GLU A 56 -8.41 -3.57 12.35
C GLU A 56 -8.09 -2.54 13.45
N GLU A 57 -7.12 -1.64 13.24
CA GLU A 57 -6.80 -0.55 14.17
C GLU A 57 -7.99 0.41 14.35
N LEU A 58 -8.67 0.77 13.25
CA LEU A 58 -9.85 1.62 13.29
C LEU A 58 -11.01 0.94 14.04
N SER A 59 -11.21 -0.36 13.83
CA SER A 59 -12.25 -1.16 14.50
C SER A 59 -11.93 -1.42 15.98
N ALA A 60 -10.64 -1.45 16.34
CA ALA A 60 -10.17 -1.61 17.72
C ALA A 60 -10.18 -0.30 18.51
N LEU A 61 -10.43 0.85 17.88
CA LEU A 61 -10.74 2.06 18.62
C LEU A 61 -12.02 1.80 19.42
N PRO A 62 -11.99 1.91 20.76
CA PRO A 62 -13.20 1.72 21.55
C PRO A 62 -14.25 2.68 21.01
N ALA A 63 -15.46 2.17 20.78
CA ALA A 63 -16.63 3.00 20.55
C ALA A 63 -16.85 3.87 21.80
N ALA A 64 -16.09 4.96 21.91
CA ALA A 64 -16.24 5.99 22.91
C ALA A 64 -17.54 6.72 22.58
N GLY A 65 -18.68 6.13 22.96
CA GLY A 65 -19.98 6.70 22.66
C GLY A 65 -21.21 5.82 22.82
N ALA A 66 -21.10 4.55 23.23
CA ALA A 66 -22.28 3.70 23.49
C ALA A 66 -22.54 3.51 25.00
N HIS A 67 -22.55 4.59 25.77
CA HIS A 67 -23.18 4.64 27.08
C HIS A 67 -23.81 6.02 27.27
N GLY A 68 -25.12 6.10 27.04
CA GLY A 68 -26.02 7.21 27.31
C GLY A 68 -27.42 6.67 27.40
#